data_AF-A0A4D4M482-F1
#
_entry.id   AF-A0A4D4M482-F1
#
_cell.length_a   1.000
_cell.length_b   1.000
_cell.length_c   1.000
_cell.angle_alpha   90.00
_cell.angle_beta   90.00
_cell.angle_gamma   90.00
#
_symmetry.space_group_name_H-M   'P 1'
#
loop_
_entity.id
_entity.type
_entity.pdbx_description
1 polymer ?
#
loop_
_entity_poly.entity_id
_entity_poly.type
_entity_poly.pdbx_seq_one_letter_code
_entity_poly.pdbx_strand_id
1 'polypeptide(L)'
;MRNGGGWRADGWTLPPALDIEYNPYSKKKCYGLSKARMVGWIQSFSDEVKRQTGRRPVIYTTTHWWNKCTGGSAAFAADHALWLARYDSANAGALPAGWSFWTFWQYDNSGSLPGDQNLFNGSMTGLKRFAKG
;
A
#
# COMPACT_ATOMS: atom_id res chain seq x y z
N MET A 1 -17.19 2.31 9.81
CA MET A 1 -17.06 3.04 8.53
C MET A 1 -18.36 2.93 7.73
N ARG A 2 -18.80 3.99 7.06
CA ARG A 2 -20.08 4.00 6.31
C ARG A 2 -20.01 3.32 4.93
N ASN A 3 -18.81 3.16 4.36
CA ASN A 3 -18.60 2.74 2.97
C ASN A 3 -17.73 1.47 2.86
N GLY A 4 -17.86 0.52 3.80
CA GLY A 4 -16.94 -0.63 3.90
C GLY A 4 -15.63 -0.30 4.62
N GLY A 5 -14.68 -1.25 4.66
CA GLY A 5 -13.36 -1.06 5.31
C GLY A 5 -13.35 -1.16 6.84
N GLY A 6 -14.46 -1.57 7.46
CA GLY A 6 -14.51 -1.86 8.90
C GLY A 6 -13.70 -3.10 9.23
N TRP A 7 -12.44 -2.93 9.59
CA TRP A 7 -11.57 -4.04 9.97
C TRP A 7 -12.07 -4.78 11.21
N ARG A 8 -11.87 -6.10 11.23
CA ARG A 8 -12.16 -6.98 12.36
C ARG A 8 -11.00 -7.95 12.57
N ALA A 9 -10.69 -8.27 13.82
CA ALA A 9 -9.66 -9.23 14.19
C ALA A 9 -10.12 -10.70 14.02
N ASP A 10 -10.72 -11.02 12.88
CA ASP A 10 -11.32 -12.33 12.58
C ASP A 10 -10.40 -13.27 11.79
N GLY A 11 -9.28 -12.77 11.28
CA GLY A 11 -8.36 -13.53 10.44
C GLY A 11 -8.81 -13.67 8.97
N TRP A 12 -9.89 -12.98 8.59
CA TRP A 12 -10.46 -12.96 7.24
C TRP A 12 -10.48 -11.56 6.65
N THR A 13 -10.60 -10.54 7.50
CA THR A 13 -10.65 -9.14 7.11
C THR A 13 -9.24 -8.55 7.12
N LEU A 14 -8.67 -8.28 5.93
CA LEU A 14 -7.41 -7.56 5.82
C LEU A 14 -7.56 -6.10 6.30
N PRO A 15 -6.47 -5.47 6.79
CA PRO A 15 -6.46 -4.02 7.04
C PRO A 15 -6.85 -3.26 5.77
N PRO A 16 -7.45 -2.06 5.89
CA PRO A 16 -7.70 -1.21 4.73
C PRO A 16 -6.41 -0.96 3.94
N ALA A 17 -6.53 -0.75 2.63
CA ALA A 17 -5.42 -0.33 1.79
C ALA A 17 -5.61 1.13 1.37
N LEU A 18 -4.51 1.87 1.29
CA LEU A 18 -4.40 3.12 0.56
C LEU A 18 -3.74 2.83 -0.77
N ASP A 19 -4.51 2.86 -1.86
CA ASP A 19 -3.97 2.94 -3.21
C ASP A 19 -3.56 4.38 -3.49
N ILE A 20 -2.24 4.61 -3.62
CA ILE A 20 -1.70 5.93 -3.91
C ILE A 20 -0.63 5.84 -5.00
N GLU A 21 -1.08 6.08 -6.23
CA GLU A 21 -0.26 5.95 -7.43
C GLU A 21 -0.56 7.07 -8.46
N TYR A 22 -0.16 6.88 -9.71
CA TYR A 22 -0.22 7.93 -10.72
C TYR A 22 -1.62 8.46 -10.93
N ASN A 23 -1.76 9.79 -10.91
CA ASN A 23 -3.02 10.43 -11.25
C ASN A 23 -3.48 10.06 -12.68
N PRO A 24 -4.62 9.36 -12.84
CA PRO A 24 -5.14 8.99 -14.16
C PRO A 24 -5.91 10.14 -14.84
N TYR A 25 -6.30 11.16 -14.07
CA TYR A 25 -7.21 12.22 -14.52
C TYR A 25 -6.49 13.44 -15.11
N SER A 26 -5.16 13.54 -14.96
CA SER A 26 -4.42 14.69 -15.50
C SER A 26 -2.94 14.40 -15.74
N LYS A 27 -2.29 15.31 -16.47
CA LYS A 27 -0.82 15.29 -16.65
C LYS A 27 -0.04 15.49 -15.34
N LYS A 28 -0.68 16.03 -14.29
CA LYS A 28 -0.07 16.20 -12.96
C LYS A 28 -0.04 14.85 -12.24
N LYS A 29 1.03 14.09 -12.49
CA LYS A 29 1.24 12.72 -11.96
C LYS A 29 1.10 12.59 -10.44
N CYS A 30 1.44 13.65 -9.69
CA CYS A 30 1.34 13.70 -8.22
C CYS A 30 0.15 14.53 -7.72
N TYR A 31 -0.98 14.52 -8.46
CA TYR A 31 -2.21 15.23 -8.12
C TYR A 31 -2.08 16.76 -7.92
N GLY A 32 -0.97 17.35 -8.39
CA GLY A 32 -0.67 18.78 -8.19
C GLY A 32 -0.20 19.14 -6.78
N LEU A 33 0.12 18.15 -5.94
CA LEU A 33 0.69 18.36 -4.62
C LEU A 33 2.22 18.47 -4.68
N SER A 34 2.79 19.28 -3.78
CA SER A 34 4.21 19.20 -3.47
C SER A 34 4.50 17.92 -2.68
N LYS A 35 5.77 17.48 -2.68
CA LYS A 35 6.20 16.27 -1.95
C LYS A 35 5.80 16.30 -0.48
N ALA A 36 6.06 17.42 0.21
CA ALA A 36 5.69 17.60 1.61
C ALA A 36 4.17 17.52 1.85
N ARG A 37 3.36 18.13 0.95
CA ARG A 37 1.90 18.04 1.03
C ARG A 37 1.39 16.62 0.74
N MET A 38 2.03 15.88 -0.15
CA MET A 38 1.70 14.47 -0.40
C MET A 38 1.96 13.62 0.83
N VAL A 39 3.14 13.74 1.45
CA VAL A 39 3.48 13.04 2.71
C VAL A 39 2.47 13.40 3.81
N GLY A 40 2.17 14.68 4.00
CA GLY A 40 1.18 15.11 4.99
C GLY A 40 -0.23 14.57 4.73
N TRP A 41 -0.63 14.47 3.45
CA TRP A 41 -1.91 13.90 3.07
C TRP A 41 -1.99 12.40 3.37
N ILE A 42 -0.94 11.63 3.00
CA ILE A 42 -0.85 10.18 3.30
C ILE A 42 -0.92 9.96 4.81
N GLN A 43 -0.17 10.75 5.60
CA GLN A 43 -0.19 10.67 7.06
C GLN A 43 -1.60 10.91 7.63
N SER A 44 -2.26 11.97 7.17
CA SER A 44 -3.62 12.32 7.63
C SER A 44 -4.63 11.23 7.31
N PHE A 45 -4.57 10.65 6.10
CA PHE A 45 -5.40 9.51 5.71
C PHE A 45 -5.14 8.31 6.64
N SER A 46 -3.88 7.97 6.83
CA SER A 46 -3.47 6.84 7.67
C SER A 46 -3.85 7.00 9.15
N ASP A 47 -3.82 8.23 9.68
CA ASP A 47 -4.27 8.55 11.03
C ASP A 47 -5.78 8.36 11.18
N GLU A 48 -6.55 8.84 10.21
CA GLU A 48 -8.01 8.65 10.24
C GLU A 48 -8.41 7.18 10.09
N VAL A 49 -7.75 6.42 9.21
CA VAL A 49 -7.98 4.97 9.09
C VAL A 49 -7.67 4.26 10.40
N LYS A 50 -6.54 4.57 11.03
CA LYS A 50 -6.17 3.98 12.33
C LYS A 50 -7.17 4.37 13.42
N ARG A 51 -7.62 5.62 13.46
CA ARG A 51 -8.63 6.08 14.42
C ARG A 51 -9.95 5.31 14.28
N GLN A 52 -10.35 4.99 13.05
CA GLN A 52 -11.61 4.31 12.75
C GLN A 52 -11.54 2.78 12.89
N THR A 53 -10.35 2.18 12.76
CA THR A 53 -10.20 0.71 12.65
C THR A 53 -9.24 0.08 13.64
N GLY A 54 -8.40 0.87 14.31
CA GLY A 54 -7.27 0.38 15.10
C GLY A 54 -6.05 -0.06 14.29
N ARG A 55 -6.11 -0.09 12.96
CA ARG A 55 -5.02 -0.54 12.08
C ARG A 55 -4.53 0.58 11.17
N ARG A 56 -3.22 0.66 10.95
CA ARG A 56 -2.65 1.44 9.83
C ARG A 56 -3.04 0.78 8.50
N PRO A 57 -3.31 1.57 7.45
CA PRO A 57 -3.56 0.99 6.15
C PRO A 57 -2.30 0.34 5.59
N VAL A 58 -2.47 -0.67 4.73
CA VAL A 58 -1.43 -1.10 3.81
C VAL A 58 -1.26 -0.01 2.75
N ILE A 59 -0.03 0.39 2.42
CA ILE A 59 0.20 1.36 1.34
C ILE A 59 0.49 0.60 0.06
N TYR A 60 -0.40 0.74 -0.93
CA TYR A 60 -0.18 0.30 -2.30
C TYR A 60 0.42 1.43 -3.14
N THR A 61 1.54 1.14 -3.82
CA THR A 61 2.26 2.10 -4.68
C THR A 61 3.24 1.39 -5.61
N THR A 62 3.83 2.12 -6.56
CA THR A 62 5.11 1.75 -7.20
C THR A 62 6.28 2.49 -6.53
N THR A 63 7.50 1.92 -6.57
CA THR A 63 8.71 2.60 -6.07
C THR A 63 8.97 3.91 -6.82
N HIS A 64 8.73 3.91 -8.13
CA HIS A 64 8.95 5.11 -8.94
C HIS A 64 7.97 6.24 -8.57
N TRP A 65 6.67 5.94 -8.44
CA TRP A 65 5.70 6.93 -8.01
C TRP A 65 6.05 7.48 -6.63
N TRP A 66 6.42 6.60 -5.69
CA TRP A 66 6.80 6.99 -4.34
C TRP A 66 7.96 7.99 -4.34
N ASN A 67 9.07 7.65 -5.00
CA ASN A 67 10.23 8.53 -5.09
C ASN A 67 9.88 9.88 -5.73
N LYS A 68 9.06 9.85 -6.78
CA LYS A 68 8.64 11.06 -7.52
C LYS A 68 7.76 11.97 -6.67
N CYS A 69 6.72 11.41 -6.05
CA CYS A 69 5.62 12.17 -5.47
C CYS A 69 5.74 12.39 -3.97
N THR A 70 6.54 11.60 -3.25
CA THR A 70 6.83 11.81 -1.82
C THR A 70 8.25 12.30 -1.56
N GLY A 71 9.11 12.28 -2.59
CA GLY A 71 10.54 12.58 -2.42
C GLY A 71 11.34 11.42 -1.83
N GLY A 72 10.82 10.19 -1.91
CA GLY A 72 11.48 9.02 -1.32
C GLY A 72 11.37 9.03 0.21
N SER A 73 10.24 9.51 0.74
CA SER A 73 10.03 9.57 2.19
C SER A 73 10.13 8.19 2.82
N ALA A 74 10.89 8.09 3.92
CA ALA A 74 11.00 6.88 4.75
C ALA A 74 10.07 6.89 5.97
N ALA A 75 9.22 7.92 6.10
CA ALA A 75 8.45 8.18 7.32
C ALA A 75 7.42 7.09 7.67
N PHE A 76 7.02 6.25 6.72
CA PHE A 76 5.90 5.32 6.86
C PHE A 76 6.32 3.86 7.07
N ALA A 77 7.59 3.52 6.82
CA ALA A 77 8.02 2.13 6.81
C ALA A 77 7.98 1.46 8.19
N ALA A 78 8.07 2.26 9.26
CA ALA A 78 8.03 1.76 10.63
C ALA A 78 6.64 1.26 11.06
N ASP A 79 5.56 1.78 10.48
CA ASP A 79 4.19 1.49 10.92
C ASP A 79 3.21 1.10 9.79
N HIS A 80 3.63 1.10 8.53
CA HIS A 80 2.81 0.68 7.39
C HIS A 80 3.38 -0.57 6.70
N ALA A 81 2.51 -1.53 6.43
CA ALA A 81 2.81 -2.62 5.50
C ALA A 81 2.86 -2.09 4.05
N LEU A 82 3.77 -2.64 3.25
CA LEU A 82 3.94 -2.25 1.84
C LEU A 82 3.23 -3.26 0.92
N TRP A 83 2.42 -2.75 0.01
CA TRP A 83 1.93 -3.47 -1.16
C TRP A 83 2.56 -2.87 -2.41
N LEU A 84 3.60 -3.53 -2.93
CA LEU A 84 4.34 -2.98 -4.06
C LEU A 84 3.75 -3.46 -5.38
N ALA A 85 3.50 -2.54 -6.31
CA ALA A 85 3.22 -2.86 -7.70
C ALA A 85 4.51 -2.84 -8.53
N ARG A 86 4.82 -3.99 -9.13
CA ARG A 86 5.87 -4.14 -10.14
C ARG A 86 5.63 -5.40 -10.95
N TYR A 87 5.16 -5.23 -12.17
CA TYR A 87 4.93 -6.30 -13.14
C TYR A 87 6.06 -6.40 -14.17
N ASP A 88 5.96 -7.39 -15.07
CA ASP A 88 6.96 -7.69 -16.12
C ASP A 88 8.39 -7.87 -15.57
N SER A 89 8.53 -8.41 -14.36
CA SER A 89 9.81 -8.55 -13.70
C SER A 89 9.92 -9.84 -12.88
N ALA A 90 11.12 -10.42 -12.85
CA ALA A 90 11.41 -11.61 -12.06
C ALA A 90 11.39 -11.38 -10.54
N ASN A 91 11.36 -10.12 -10.08
CA ASN A 91 11.34 -9.79 -8.65
C ASN A 91 10.68 -8.42 -8.39
N ALA A 92 10.37 -8.14 -7.11
CA ALA A 92 9.78 -6.89 -6.65
C ALA A 92 10.71 -5.66 -6.80
N GLY A 93 12.03 -5.85 -6.96
CA GLY A 93 12.99 -4.78 -7.18
C GLY A 93 13.30 -3.94 -5.96
N ALA A 94 13.83 -2.73 -6.20
CA ALA A 94 14.12 -1.77 -5.14
C ALA A 94 12.83 -1.31 -4.48
N LEU A 95 12.80 -1.33 -3.14
CA LEU A 95 11.66 -0.90 -2.35
C LEU A 95 11.73 0.62 -2.08
N PRO A 96 10.58 1.27 -1.84
CA PRO A 96 10.56 2.61 -1.26
C PRO A 96 11.42 2.69 0.02
N ALA A 97 12.07 3.83 0.23
CA ALA A 97 12.99 4.02 1.34
C ALA A 97 12.35 3.67 2.70
N GLY A 98 13.12 3.02 3.57
CA GLY A 98 12.68 2.59 4.90
C GLY A 98 12.09 1.18 4.94
N TRP A 99 11.45 0.70 3.87
CA TRP A 99 10.93 -0.66 3.84
C TRP A 99 12.03 -1.67 3.50
N SER A 100 12.17 -2.69 4.33
CA SER A 100 13.10 -3.82 4.12
C SER A 100 12.46 -5.00 3.40
N PHE A 101 11.13 -5.06 3.37
CA PHE A 101 10.36 -6.10 2.67
C PHE A 101 9.03 -5.53 2.17
N TRP A 102 8.50 -6.12 1.11
CA TRP A 102 7.10 -5.97 0.73
C TRP A 102 6.26 -6.98 1.52
N THR A 103 5.05 -6.58 1.93
CA THR A 103 4.04 -7.45 2.55
C THR A 103 3.20 -8.12 1.47
N PHE A 104 2.79 -7.33 0.48
CA PHE A 104 2.15 -7.81 -0.74
C PHE A 104 2.94 -7.35 -1.96
N TRP A 105 2.99 -8.18 -2.98
CA TRP A 105 3.56 -7.82 -4.28
C TRP A 105 2.51 -8.09 -5.36
N GLN A 106 2.03 -7.01 -5.99
CA GLN A 106 1.29 -7.11 -7.23
C GLN A 106 2.31 -7.33 -8.35
N TYR A 107 2.45 -8.59 -8.76
CA TYR A 107 3.48 -9.02 -9.70
C TYR A 107 2.98 -9.04 -11.15
N ASP A 108 1.67 -8.91 -11.35
CA ASP A 108 1.06 -8.83 -12.67
C ASP A 108 -0.26 -8.04 -12.56
N ASN A 109 -0.65 -7.36 -13.64
CA ASN A 109 -1.93 -6.64 -13.77
C ASN A 109 -2.98 -7.43 -14.57
N SER A 110 -2.63 -8.64 -14.99
CA SER A 110 -3.52 -9.60 -15.63
C SER A 110 -3.02 -11.02 -15.39
N GLY A 111 -3.84 -12.03 -15.65
CA GLY A 111 -3.43 -13.42 -15.44
C GLY A 111 -4.57 -14.41 -15.54
N SER A 112 -4.33 -15.61 -15.00
CA SER A 112 -5.34 -16.68 -14.99
C SER A 112 -6.44 -16.48 -13.95
N LEU A 113 -6.19 -15.67 -12.91
CA LEU A 113 -7.21 -15.28 -11.92
C LEU A 113 -7.82 -13.92 -12.30
N PRO A 114 -9.03 -13.59 -11.82
CA PRO A 114 -9.63 -12.28 -12.05
C PRO A 114 -8.78 -11.13 -11.48
N GLY A 115 -8.60 -10.08 -12.29
CA GLY A 115 -7.92 -8.85 -11.87
C GLY A 115 -6.41 -8.98 -11.74
N ASP A 116 -5.83 -8.13 -10.89
CA ASP A 116 -4.39 -8.11 -10.64
C ASP A 116 -3.93 -9.32 -9.82
N GLN A 117 -2.73 -9.80 -10.14
CA GLN A 117 -2.17 -10.98 -9.49
C GLN A 117 -1.23 -10.58 -8.36
N ASN A 118 -1.46 -11.14 -7.18
CA ASN A 118 -0.82 -10.70 -5.95
C ASN A 118 -0.23 -11.87 -5.16
N LEU A 119 0.97 -11.64 -4.61
CA LEU A 119 1.62 -12.54 -3.66
C LEU A 119 1.61 -11.90 -2.27
N PHE A 120 1.37 -12.71 -1.25
CA PHE A 120 1.68 -12.36 0.14
C PHE A 120 3.07 -12.88 0.51
N ASN A 121 3.87 -12.08 1.19
CA ASN A 121 5.20 -12.47 1.63
C ASN A 121 5.15 -13.39 2.85
N GLY A 122 4.77 -14.65 2.63
CA GLY A 122 4.70 -15.66 3.69
C GLY A 122 3.67 -16.75 3.42
N SER A 123 3.35 -17.51 4.46
CA SER A 123 2.37 -18.60 4.40
C SER A 123 0.94 -18.11 4.60
N MET A 124 -0.04 -18.96 4.28
CA MET A 124 -1.45 -18.73 4.59
C MET A 124 -1.70 -18.48 6.09
N THR A 125 -0.98 -19.19 6.97
CA THR A 125 -1.03 -18.94 8.43
C THR A 125 -0.52 -17.54 8.78
N GLY A 126 0.54 -17.09 8.10
CA GLY A 126 1.04 -15.72 8.21
C GLY A 126 0.01 -14.68 7.73
N LEU A 127 -0.65 -14.94 6.61
CA LEU A 127 -1.69 -14.06 6.07
C LEU A 127 -2.88 -13.91 7.03
N LYS A 128 -3.35 -15.01 7.60
CA LYS A 128 -4.43 -14.98 8.62
C LYS A 128 -4.00 -14.23 9.88
N ARG A 129 -2.75 -14.39 10.31
CA ARG A 129 -2.19 -13.61 11.44
C ARG A 129 -2.15 -12.12 11.10
N PHE A 130 -1.69 -11.77 9.91
CA PHE A 130 -1.66 -10.39 9.44
C PHE A 130 -3.07 -9.76 9.40
N ALA A 131 -4.07 -10.51 8.91
CA ALA A 131 -5.46 -10.11 8.94
C ALA A 131 -5.97 -9.89 10.37
N LYS A 132 -5.61 -10.77 11.32
CA LYS A 132 -6.02 -10.68 12.73
C LYS A 132 -5.39 -9.51 13.51
N GLY A 133 -4.26 -8.99 13.03
CA GLY A 133 -3.55 -7.88 13.66
C GLY A 133 -2.62 -8.28 14.77
#